data_AF-A0A5K1FTT9-F1
#
_entry.id   AF-A0A5K1FTT9-F1
#
_cell.length_a   1.000
_cell.length_b   1.000
_cell.length_c   1.000
_cell.angle_alpha   90.00
_cell.angle_beta   90.00
_cell.angle_gamma   90.00
#
_symmetry.space_group_name_H-M   'P 1'
#
loop_
_entity.id
_entity.type
_entity.pdbx_description
1 polymer ?
#
loop_
_entity_poly.entity_id
_entity_poly.type
_entity_poly.pdbx_seq_one_letter_code
_entity_poly.pdbx_strand_id
1 'polypeptide(L)' 'TYTGSILIAINPFQRLPHLYDVHMMEQYRGAPLGDLSPHVFAVADAAFR' A
#
# COMPACT_ATOMS: atom_id res chain seq x y z
N THR A 1 2.91 7.97 1.16
CA THR A 1 2.32 8.82 2.23
C THR A 1 0.86 9.09 1.94
N TYR A 2 0.01 9.25 2.96
CA TYR A 2 -1.38 9.65 2.76
C TYR A 2 -1.59 11.16 2.93
N THR A 3 -2.56 11.70 2.21
CA THR A 3 -3.21 12.99 2.48
C THR A 3 -4.72 12.76 2.43
N GLY A 4 -5.35 12.63 3.60
CA GLY A 4 -6.71 12.09 3.69
C GLY A 4 -6.80 10.68 3.08
N SER A 5 -7.69 10.49 2.12
CA SER A 5 -7.85 9.23 1.36
C SER A 5 -6.94 9.10 0.14
N ILE A 6 -6.09 10.10 -0.14
CA ILE A 6 -5.23 10.12 -1.33
C ILE A 6 -3.84 9.56 -0.97
N LEU A 7 -3.35 8.60 -1.75
CA LEU A 7 -1.97 8.10 -1.66
C LEU A 7 -1.03 8.92 -2.56
N ILE A 8 0.01 9.49 -1.97
CA ILE A 8 1.14 10.09 -2.67
C ILE A 8 2.30 9.09 -2.66
N ALA A 9 2.75 8.68 -3.86
CA ALA A 9 3.89 7.81 -4.08
C ALA A 9 4.98 8.53 -4.89
N ILE A 10 6.24 8.37 -4.48
CA ILE A 10 7.41 8.97 -5.14
C ILE A 10 8.23 7.84 -5.74
N ASN A 11 8.66 7.99 -6.99
CA ASN A 11 9.53 7.01 -7.64
C ASN A 11 10.92 7.02 -6.97
N PRO A 12 11.37 5.90 -6.39
CA PRO A 12 12.68 5.83 -5.74
C PRO A 12 13.85 5.69 -6.73
N PHE A 13 13.59 5.52 -8.03
CA PHE A 13 14.59 5.26 -9.07
C PHE A 13 15.46 4.01 -8.83
N GLN A 14 15.02 3.12 -7.93
CA GLN A 14 15.65 1.84 -7.63
C GLN A 14 14.59 0.82 -7.23
N ARG A 15 14.91 -0.47 -7.35
CA ARG A 15 14.00 -1.53 -6.86
C ARG A 15 14.06 -1.60 -5.34
N LEU A 16 12.89 -1.78 -4.72
CA LEU A 16 12.73 -1.99 -3.28
C LEU A 16 12.03 -3.33 -3.05
N PRO A 17 12.75 -4.47 -3.09
CA PRO A 17 12.13 -5.80 -3.13
C PRO A 17 11.25 -6.09 -1.91
N HIS A 18 11.65 -5.61 -0.74
CA HIS A 18 10.95 -5.80 0.54
C HIS A 18 9.63 -5.02 0.66
N LEU A 19 9.27 -4.16 -0.31
CA LEU A 19 8.00 -3.44 -0.32
C LEU A 19 6.94 -4.12 -1.21
N TYR A 20 7.36 -5.00 -2.12
CA TYR A 20 6.51 -5.57 -3.16
C TYR A 20 6.50 -7.10 -3.13
N ASP A 21 6.70 -7.69 -1.96
CA ASP A 21 6.63 -9.14 -1.79
C ASP A 21 5.19 -9.61 -1.50
N VAL A 22 4.96 -10.92 -1.68
CA VAL A 22 3.66 -11.56 -1.47
C VAL A 22 3.25 -11.46 0.00
N HIS A 23 4.20 -11.54 0.93
CA HIS A 23 3.91 -11.47 2.36
C HIS A 23 3.34 -10.10 2.75
N MET A 24 3.92 -9.03 2.22
CA MET A 24 3.46 -7.65 2.35
C MET A 24 2.06 -7.51 1.76
N MET A 25 1.79 -8.03 0.56
CA MET A 25 0.46 -7.98 -0.04
C MET A 25 -0.61 -8.63 0.85
N GLU A 26 -0.33 -9.81 1.40
CA GLU A 26 -1.28 -10.51 2.28
C GLU A 26 -1.56 -9.73 3.57
N GLN A 27 -0.61 -8.96 4.10
CA GLN A 27 -0.86 -8.11 5.28
C GLN A 27 -1.91 -7.02 5.00
N TYR A 28 -1.96 -6.49 3.78
CA TYR A 28 -2.91 -5.43 3.41
C TYR A 28 -4.28 -5.95 3.01
N ARG A 29 -4.42 -7.26 2.76
CA ARG A 29 -5.67 -7.86 2.32
C ARG A 29 -6.73 -7.78 3.42
N GLY A 30 -7.86 -7.13 3.13
CA GLY A 30 -8.95 -6.97 4.09
C GLY A 30 -8.68 -5.93 5.20
N ALA A 31 -7.49 -5.35 5.29
CA ALA A 31 -7.18 -4.31 6.27
C ALA A 31 -7.91 -2.99 5.93
N PRO A 32 -8.59 -2.34 6.89
CA PRO A 32 -9.15 -1.00 6.68
C PRO A 32 -8.10 0.02 6.21
N LEU A 33 -8.51 0.96 5.34
CA LEU A 33 -7.61 2.00 4.87
C LEU A 33 -7.19 2.90 6.03
N GLY A 34 -5.89 2.99 6.30
CA GLY A 34 -5.31 3.80 7.38
C GLY A 34 -4.84 3.00 8.60
N ASP A 35 -5.23 1.73 8.74
CA ASP A 35 -4.77 0.87 9.85
C ASP A 35 -3.29 0.49 9.70
N LEU A 36 -2.85 0.32 8.45
CA LEU A 36 -1.47 0.03 8.10
C LEU A 36 -0.77 1.25 7.48
N SER A 37 0.56 1.17 7.43
CA SER A 37 1.39 2.21 6.82
C SER A 37 1.00 2.47 5.35
N PRO A 38 1.15 3.69 4.83
CA PRO A 38 0.70 4.01 3.48
C PRO A 38 1.37 3.15 2.41
N HIS A 39 0.56 2.38 1.68
CA HIS A 39 1.06 1.48 0.65
C HIS A 39 0.06 1.34 -0.51
N VAL A 40 0.56 1.00 -1.69
CA VAL A 40 -0.26 0.82 -2.89
C VAL A 40 -1.25 -0.35 -2.74
N PHE A 41 -0.87 -1.38 -1.97
CA PHE A 41 -1.74 -2.53 -1.70
C PHE A 41 -2.98 -2.15 -0.89
N ALA A 42 -2.89 -1.20 0.04
CA ALA A 42 -4.06 -0.73 0.78
C ALA A 42 -5.08 -0.07 -0.15
N VAL A 43 -4.60 0.71 -1.14
CA VAL A 43 -5.47 1.37 -2.12
C VAL A 43 -6.11 0.35 -3.06
N ALA A 44 -5.34 -0.65 -3.51
CA ALA A 44 -5.85 -1.71 -4.37
C ALA A 44 -6.94 -2.56 -3.67
N ASP A 45 -6.69 -2.96 -2.42
CA ASP A 45 -7.65 -3.76 -1.64
C ASP A 45 -8.91 -2.96 -1.25
N ALA A 46 -8.77 -1.66 -0.97
CA ALA A 46 -9.91 -0.76 -0.75
C ALA A 46 -10.73 -0.53 -2.03
N ALA A 47 -10.11 -0.56 -3.22
CA ALA A 47 -10.81 -0.39 -4.49
C ALA A 47 -11.47 -1.67 -5.01
N PHE A 48 -10.96 -2.84 -4.61
CA PHE A 48 -11.53 -4.14 -4.99
C PHE A 48 -12.79 -4.51 -4.20
N ARG A 49 -12.87 -4.07 -2.94
CA ARG A 49 -14.01 -4.28 -2.05
C ARG A 49 -15.21 -3.41 -2.43
#